data_AF-A0A5K0YZQ9-F1
#
_entry.id   AF-A0A5K0YZQ9-F1
#
_cell.length_a   1.000
_cell.length_b   1.000
_cell.length_c   1.000
_cell.angle_alpha   90.00
_cell.angle_beta   90.00
_cell.angle_gamma   90.00
#
_symmetry.space_group_name_H-M   'P 1'
#
loop_
_entity.id
_entity.type
_entity.pdbx_description
1 polymer ?
#
loop_
_entity_poly.entity_id
_entity_poly.type
_entity_poly.pdbx_seq_one_letter_code
_entity_poly.pdbx_strand_id
1 'polypeptide(L)'
;MFRLFLLSEGFVGIHTPKLIAGASEGGSAVFKLEYKGQPACLAQSPQLHKQMAICGNFGRVFEVGPVFRAEDSFTHRHLCEFTGLDVEMEIKEHYFE
;
A
#
# COMPACT_ATOMS: atom_id res chain seq x y z
N MET A 1 8.13 11.30 -13.42
CA MET A 1 8.92 12.12 -12.47
C MET A 1 9.12 11.39 -11.15
N PHE A 2 8.07 11.07 -10.39
CA PHE A 2 8.14 10.34 -9.11
C PHE A 2 9.08 9.12 -9.11
N ARG A 3 8.81 8.13 -9.97
CA ARG A 3 9.62 6.92 -10.08
C ARG A 3 11.09 7.20 -10.40
N LEU A 4 11.37 8.15 -11.29
CA LEU A 4 12.75 8.47 -11.69
C LEU A 4 13.53 9.10 -10.53
N PHE A 5 12.90 9.98 -9.76
CA PHE A 5 13.50 10.59 -8.57
C PHE A 5 13.80 9.53 -7.50
N LEU A 6 12.83 8.66 -7.18
CA LEU A 6 13.05 7.64 -6.15
C LEU A 6 14.10 6.61 -6.57
N LEU A 7 14.17 6.25 -7.86
CA LEU A 7 15.23 5.40 -8.38
C LEU A 7 16.61 6.06 -8.27
N SER A 8 16.72 7.39 -8.48
CA SER A 8 18.00 8.09 -8.29
C SER A 8 18.43 8.18 -6.82
N GLU A 9 17.47 8.21 -5.90
CA GLU A 9 17.69 8.15 -4.44
C GLU A 9 17.88 6.71 -3.90
N GLY A 10 18.03 5.72 -4.79
CA GLY A 10 18.31 4.33 -4.42
C GLY A 10 17.12 3.53 -3.89
N PHE A 11 15.88 4.01 -4.08
CA PHE A 11 14.70 3.23 -3.73
C PHE A 11 14.46 2.08 -4.71
N VAL A 12 13.94 0.97 -4.19
CA VAL A 12 13.54 -0.21 -4.95
C VAL A 12 12.03 -0.18 -5.20
N GLY A 13 11.64 -0.30 -6.47
CA GLY A 13 10.22 -0.44 -6.83
C GLY A 13 9.72 -1.85 -6.49
N ILE A 14 8.64 -1.94 -5.72
CA ILE A 14 8.01 -3.21 -5.35
C ILE A 14 6.58 -3.30 -5.89
N HIS A 15 6.09 -4.53 -6.03
CA HIS A 15 4.71 -4.84 -6.41
C HIS A 15 4.12 -5.77 -5.37
N THR A 16 3.08 -5.31 -4.67
CA THR A 16 2.50 -6.05 -3.55
C THR A 16 1.10 -6.58 -3.89
N PRO A 17 0.68 -7.73 -3.33
CA PRO A 17 -0.62 -8.29 -3.62
C PRO A 17 -1.73 -7.38 -3.11
N LYS A 18 -2.79 -7.25 -3.91
CA LYS A 18 -3.99 -6.48 -3.56
C LYS A 18 -5.11 -7.34 -3.00
N LEU A 19 -5.01 -8.65 -3.15
CA LEU A 19 -5.90 -9.63 -2.55
C LEU A 19 -5.27 -10.14 -1.26
N ILE A 20 -5.93 -9.90 -0.13
CA ILE A 20 -5.45 -10.30 1.20
C ILE A 20 -6.52 -11.10 1.94
N ALA A 21 -6.11 -11.96 2.87
CA ALA A 21 -7.02 -12.88 3.57
C ALA A 21 -7.91 -12.18 4.62
N GLY A 22 -7.56 -10.98 5.04
CA GLY A 22 -8.28 -10.20 6.05
C GLY A 22 -7.90 -8.73 5.99
N ALA A 23 -8.65 -7.87 6.69
CA ALA A 23 -8.38 -6.44 6.71
C ALA A 23 -6.96 -6.15 7.24
N SER A 24 -6.16 -5.42 6.48
CA SER A 24 -4.75 -5.13 6.81
C SER A 24 -4.60 -4.12 7.95
N GLU A 25 -5.56 -3.21 8.10
CA GLU A 25 -5.57 -2.15 9.10
C GLU A 25 -6.96 -2.14 9.75
N GLY A 26 -7.04 -2.39 11.06
CA GLY A 26 -8.32 -2.45 11.77
C GLY A 26 -9.03 -1.11 11.79
N GLY A 27 -10.35 -1.11 11.56
CA GLY A 27 -11.21 0.07 11.79
C GLY A 27 -11.83 0.72 10.55
N SER A 28 -11.51 0.26 9.33
CA SER A 28 -12.15 0.76 8.10
C SER A 28 -12.92 -0.33 7.34
N ALA A 29 -13.88 0.10 6.52
CA ALA A 29 -14.62 -0.75 5.61
C ALA A 29 -13.70 -1.29 4.51
N VAL A 30 -13.86 -2.57 4.15
CA VAL A 30 -13.09 -3.23 3.09
C VAL A 30 -14.01 -3.85 2.04
N PHE A 31 -13.59 -3.84 0.77
CA PHE A 31 -14.26 -4.65 -0.25
C PHE A 31 -13.96 -6.12 0.02
N LYS A 32 -15.01 -6.90 0.29
CA LYS A 32 -14.93 -8.34 0.51
C LYS A 32 -15.28 -9.07 -0.78
N LEU A 33 -14.62 -10.19 -1.01
CA LEU A 33 -14.90 -11.08 -2.12
C LEU A 33 -14.77 -12.54 -1.69
N GLU A 34 -15.50 -13.40 -2.39
CA GLU A 34 -15.38 -14.85 -2.27
C GLU A 34 -14.29 -15.33 -3.23
N TYR A 35 -13.21 -15.87 -2.68
CA TYR A 35 -12.05 -16.33 -3.42
C TYR A 35 -11.92 -17.85 -3.27
N LYS A 36 -12.51 -18.60 -4.20
CA LYS A 36 -12.46 -20.07 -4.24
C LYS A 36 -12.96 -20.73 -2.95
N GLY A 37 -14.10 -20.27 -2.44
CA GLY A 37 -14.70 -20.76 -1.20
C GLY A 37 -14.06 -20.22 0.07
N GLN A 38 -13.13 -19.26 -0.03
CA GLN A 38 -12.51 -18.59 1.11
C GLN A 38 -12.77 -17.08 1.05
N PRO A 39 -12.99 -16.41 2.20
CA PRO A 39 -13.12 -14.95 2.21
C PRO A 39 -11.77 -14.31 1.88
N ALA A 40 -11.80 -13.26 1.07
CA ALA A 40 -10.68 -12.36 0.84
C ALA A 40 -11.17 -10.91 0.84
N CYS A 41 -10.26 -9.96 0.93
CA CYS A 41 -10.55 -8.55 0.73
C CYS A 41 -9.51 -7.85 -0.13
N LEU A 42 -9.90 -6.71 -0.68
CA LEU A 42 -8.99 -5.80 -1.35
C LEU A 42 -8.22 -4.97 -0.32
N ALA A 43 -6.90 -4.88 -0.49
CA ALA A 43 -6.02 -4.13 0.38
C ALA A 43 -6.29 -2.62 0.29
N GLN A 44 -6.46 -1.96 1.44
CA GLN A 44 -6.70 -0.52 1.50
C GLN A 44 -5.41 0.29 1.32
N SER A 45 -4.25 -0.30 1.54
CA SER A 45 -2.96 0.32 1.31
C SER A 45 -1.92 -0.79 1.15
N PRO A 46 -0.77 -0.52 0.53
CA PRO A 46 0.35 -1.45 0.56
C PRO A 46 1.13 -1.38 1.88
N GLN A 47 0.66 -0.65 2.90
CA GLN A 47 1.46 -0.27 4.08
C GLN A 47 2.11 -1.46 4.78
N LEU A 48 1.33 -2.51 5.09
CA LEU A 48 1.85 -3.71 5.74
C LEU A 48 2.96 -4.37 4.91
N HIS A 49 2.77 -4.50 3.60
CA HIS A 49 3.75 -5.13 2.71
C HIS A 49 5.02 -4.28 2.54
N LYS A 50 4.90 -2.94 2.51
CA LYS A 50 6.07 -2.05 2.51
C LYS A 50 6.89 -2.21 3.78
N GLN A 51 6.24 -2.24 4.94
CA GLN A 51 6.92 -2.45 6.22
C GLN A 51 7.59 -3.83 6.29
N MET A 52 6.92 -4.87 5.78
CA MET A 52 7.53 -6.20 5.64
C MET A 52 8.75 -6.19 4.70
N ALA A 53 8.73 -5.39 3.63
CA ALA A 53 9.88 -5.24 2.74
C ALA A 53 11.06 -4.54 3.44
N ILE A 54 10.80 -3.52 4.25
CA ILE A 54 11.82 -2.90 5.10
C ILE A 54 12.41 -3.92 6.08
N CYS A 55 11.57 -4.70 6.78
CA CYS A 55 12.00 -5.81 7.63
C CYS A 55 12.78 -6.90 6.86
N GLY A 56 12.54 -7.03 5.55
CA GLY A 56 13.26 -7.90 4.63
C GLY A 56 14.58 -7.32 4.12
N ASN A 57 15.10 -6.26 4.75
CA ASN A 57 16.34 -5.56 4.40
C ASN A 57 16.34 -4.89 3.02
N PHE A 58 15.18 -4.47 2.50
CA PHE A 58 15.14 -3.68 1.26
C PHE A 58 15.63 -2.24 1.47
N GLY A 59 15.62 -1.73 2.71
CA GLY A 59 16.12 -0.41 3.09
C GLY A 59 15.24 0.76 2.63
N ARG A 60 14.93 0.87 1.34
CA ARG A 60 14.11 1.94 0.75
C ARG A 60 13.24 1.37 -0.36
N VAL A 61 11.91 1.47 -0.22
CA VAL A 61 10.97 0.92 -1.20
C VAL A 61 9.90 1.92 -1.62
N PHE A 62 9.40 1.78 -2.84
CA PHE A 62 8.23 2.50 -3.31
C PHE A 62 7.30 1.59 -4.11
N GLU A 63 6.03 1.96 -4.16
CA GLU A 63 5.03 1.29 -4.98
C GLU A 63 4.13 2.32 -5.67
N VAL A 64 3.79 2.04 -6.93
CA VAL A 64 2.74 2.75 -7.67
C VAL A 64 1.71 1.71 -8.08
N GLY A 65 0.52 1.78 -7.50
CA GLY A 65 -0.48 0.73 -7.68
C GLY A 65 -1.87 1.11 -7.21
N PRO A 66 -2.87 0.25 -7.46
CA PRO A 66 -4.24 0.52 -7.06
C PRO A 66 -4.40 0.45 -5.54
N VAL A 67 -5.21 1.38 -5.04
CA VAL A 67 -5.61 1.53 -3.64
C VAL A 67 -7.13 1.58 -3.59
N PHE A 68 -7.71 0.87 -2.62
CA PHE A 68 -9.16 0.72 -2.50
C PHE A 68 -9.70 1.36 -1.23
N ARG A 69 -10.85 2.02 -1.34
CA ARG A 69 -11.62 2.62 -0.24
C ARG A 69 -13.06 2.15 -0.34
N ALA A 70 -13.53 1.44 0.68
CA ALA A 70 -14.89 0.88 0.70
C ALA A 70 -15.83 1.68 1.63
N GLU A 71 -15.36 2.81 2.14
CA GLU A 71 -16.17 3.76 2.89
C GLU A 71 -17.30 4.32 2.02
N ASP A 72 -18.51 4.38 2.59
CA ASP A 72 -19.69 4.90 1.91
C ASP A 72 -19.64 6.44 1.86
N SER A 73 -18.82 6.99 0.97
CA SER A 73 -18.52 8.42 0.90
C SER A 73 -18.63 8.99 -0.50
N PHE A 74 -19.77 9.62 -0.78
CA PHE A 74 -20.08 10.24 -2.09
C PHE A 74 -19.75 11.72 -2.11
N THR A 75 -18.47 12.06 -2.19
CA THR A 75 -18.02 13.45 -2.33
C THR A 75 -17.23 13.63 -3.62
N HIS A 76 -17.11 14.88 -4.09
CA HIS A 76 -16.31 15.23 -5.26
C HIS A 76 -14.79 14.97 -5.09
N ARG A 77 -14.34 14.54 -3.90
CA ARG A 77 -12.93 14.27 -3.58
C ARG A 77 -12.65 12.80 -3.28
N HIS A 78 -13.66 11.94 -3.22
CA HIS A 78 -13.51 10.55 -2.81
C HIS A 78 -13.75 9.60 -3.99
N LEU A 79 -12.83 8.65 -4.14
CA LEU A 79 -12.90 7.58 -5.12
C LEU A 79 -12.79 6.24 -4.38
N CYS A 80 -13.52 5.24 -4.84
CA CYS A 80 -13.44 3.87 -4.31
C CYS A 80 -12.17 3.14 -4.76
N GLU A 81 -11.60 3.54 -5.89
CA GLU A 81 -10.33 3.06 -6.42
C GLU A 81 -9.52 4.25 -6.97
N PHE A 82 -8.25 4.30 -6.63
CA PHE A 82 -7.32 5.29 -7.16
C PHE A 82 -5.89 4.74 -7.19
N THR A 83 -4.99 5.45 -7.87
CA THR A 83 -3.56 5.10 -7.90
C THR A 83 -2.84 5.72 -6.72
N GLY A 84 -2.34 4.89 -5.81
CA GLY A 84 -1.47 5.29 -4.71
C GLY A 84 -0.03 5.45 -5.18
N LEU A 85 0.67 6.45 -4.64
CA LEU A 85 2.11 6.62 -4.72
C LEU A 85 2.67 6.47 -3.31
N ASP A 86 3.16 5.29 -3.01
CA ASP A 86 3.56 4.92 -1.66
C ASP A 86 5.08 4.79 -1.55
N VAL A 87 5.61 5.20 -0.41
CA VAL A 87 7.04 5.14 -0.08
C VAL A 87 7.19 4.57 1.33
N GLU A 88 8.27 3.85 1.58
CA GLU A 88 8.71 3.46 2.91
C GLU A 88 10.25 3.40 2.92
N MET A 89 10.87 3.80 4.02
CA MET A 89 12.32 3.73 4.18
C MET A 89 12.68 3.44 5.63
N GLU A 90 13.81 2.74 5.78
CA GLU A 90 14.48 2.58 7.06
C GLU A 90 14.99 3.95 7.56
N ILE A 91 14.74 4.22 8.84
CA ILE A 91 15.19 5.42 9.55
C ILE A 91 16.32 5.01 10.48
N LYS A 92 17.43 5.76 10.49
CA LYS A 92 18.57 5.44 11.36
C LYS A 92 18.47 6.09 12.72
N GLU A 93 18.21 7.40 12.76
CA GLU A 93 18.21 8.22 13.97
C GLU A 93 16.89 8.98 14.15
N HIS A 94 16.38 9.63 13.09
CA HIS A 94 15.19 10.48 13.16
C HIS A 94 14.39 10.50 11.85
N TYR A 95 13.06 10.62 11.94
CA TYR A 95 12.17 10.62 10.77
C TYR A 95 12.30 11.84 9.84
N PHE A 96 13.20 12.78 10.12
CA PHE A 96 13.50 13.94 9.26
C PHE A 96 14.65 13.67 8.27
N GLU A 97 15.25 12.49 8.33
CA GLU A 97 16.29 12.00 7.40
C GLU A 97 15.80 11.81 5.96
#